data_AF-A0A562KCH4-F1
#
_entry.id   AF-A0A562KCH4-F1
#
_cell.length_a   1.000
_cell.length_b   1.000
_cell.length_c   1.000
_cell.angle_alpha   90.00
_cell.angle_beta   90.00
_cell.angle_gamma   90.00
#
_symmetry.space_group_name_H-M   'P 1'
#
loop_
_entity.id
_entity.type
_entity.pdbx_description
1 polymer ?
#
loop_
_entity_poly.entity_id
_entity_poly.type
_entity_poly.pdbx_seq_one_letter_code
_entity_poly.pdbx_strand_id
1 'polypeptide(L)'
;MKRLIYFALLFLSFAGIVLFSYARINTGISLKYEVEPGECISNVSGNNLCKQQEYFLYLTILFFIFFIVVILFSKLFLSKTKS
;
A
#
# COMPACT_ATOMS: atom_id res chain seq x y z
N MET A 1 0.85 26.32 2.84
CA MET A 1 1.60 25.07 3.11
C MET A 1 0.73 23.93 3.66
N LYS A 2 -0.03 24.10 4.75
CA LYS A 2 -0.86 23.03 5.35
C LYS A 2 -1.79 22.28 4.38
N ARG A 3 -2.45 23.01 3.47
CA ARG A 3 -3.31 22.43 2.41
C ARG A 3 -2.52 21.59 1.40
N LEU A 4 -1.30 22.02 1.05
CA LEU A 4 -0.43 21.32 0.10
C LEU A 4 0.11 20.03 0.73
N ILE A 5 0.49 20.09 2.01
CA ILE A 5 0.87 18.91 2.80
C ILE A 5 -0.30 17.91 2.88
N TYR A 6 -1.51 18.39 3.16
CA TYR A 6 -2.70 17.54 3.19
C TYR A 6 -2.91 16.78 1.88
N PHE A 7 -2.89 17.47 0.73
CA PHE A 7 -3.04 16.81 -0.56
C PHE A 7 -1.87 15.88 -0.90
N ALA A 8 -0.64 16.24 -0.52
CA ALA A 8 0.52 15.37 -0.70
C ALA A 8 0.38 14.06 0.11
N LEU A 9 -0.08 14.14 1.36
CA LEU A 9 -0.34 12.96 2.20
C LEU A 9 -1.48 12.11 1.64
N LEU A 10 -2.54 12.74 1.13
CA LEU A 10 -3.66 12.06 0.48
C LEU A 10 -3.23 11.33 -0.79
N PHE A 11 -2.44 12.00 -1.63
CA PHE A 11 -1.91 11.40 -2.85
C PHE A 11 -0.95 10.25 -2.52
N LEU A 12 -0.01 10.45 -1.60
CA LEU A 12 0.95 9.43 -1.19
C LEU A 12 0.25 8.20 -0.62
N SER A 13 -0.76 8.42 0.23
CA SER A 13 -1.53 7.33 0.84
C SER A 13 -2.33 6.56 -0.22
N PHE A 14 -3.00 7.26 -1.13
CA PHE A 14 -3.72 6.61 -2.24
C PHE A 14 -2.78 5.85 -3.19
N ALA A 15 -1.67 6.48 -3.60
CA ALA A 15 -0.68 5.87 -4.47
C ALA A 15 -0.07 4.61 -3.85
N GLY A 16 0.19 4.60 -2.54
CA GLY A 16 0.67 3.41 -1.84
C GLY A 16 -0.34 2.26 -1.87
N ILE A 17 -1.63 2.51 -1.66
CA ILE A 17 -2.68 1.46 -1.78
C ILE A 17 -2.62 0.83 -3.17
N VAL A 18 -2.59 1.63 -4.23
CA VAL A 18 -2.55 1.13 -5.60
C VAL A 18 -1.27 0.33 -5.86
N LEU A 19 -0.12 0.88 -5.46
CA LEU A 19 1.19 0.27 -5.69
C LEU A 19 1.35 -1.06 -4.96
N PHE A 20 1.01 -1.14 -3.67
CA PHE A 20 1.16 -2.39 -2.91
C PHE A 20 0.11 -3.43 -3.29
N SER A 21 -1.09 -3.02 -3.69
CA SER A 21 -2.09 -3.94 -4.26
C SER A 21 -1.60 -4.53 -5.59
N TYR A 22 -1.03 -3.70 -6.46
CA TYR A 22 -0.42 -4.17 -7.71
C TYR A 22 0.75 -5.12 -7.44
N ALA A 23 1.66 -4.76 -6.52
CA ALA A 23 2.78 -5.62 -6.13
C ALA A 23 2.32 -6.98 -5.59
N ARG A 24 1.23 -7.00 -4.82
CA ARG A 24 0.63 -8.25 -4.33
C ARG A 24 0.10 -9.12 -5.47
N ILE A 25 -0.63 -8.54 -6.42
CA ILE A 25 -1.13 -9.26 -7.59
C ILE A 25 0.05 -9.84 -8.39
N ASN A 26 1.08 -9.04 -8.64
CA ASN A 26 2.27 -9.49 -9.35
C ASN A 26 2.97 -10.65 -8.62
N THR A 27 3.08 -10.57 -7.29
CA THR A 27 3.63 -11.66 -6.47
C THR A 27 2.75 -12.91 -6.53
N GLY A 28 1.42 -12.76 -6.63
CA GLY A 28 0.50 -13.88 -6.83
C GLY A 28 0.64 -14.54 -8.20
N ILE A 29 0.97 -13.77 -9.24
CA ILE A 29 1.32 -14.31 -10.56
C ILE A 29 2.62 -15.11 -10.44
N SER A 30 3.66 -14.54 -9.82
CA SER A 30 4.92 -15.27 -9.57
C SER A 30 4.71 -16.54 -8.75
N LEU A 31 3.87 -16.52 -7.71
CA LEU A 31 3.55 -17.70 -6.91
C LEU A 31 2.94 -18.83 -7.75
N LYS A 32 2.14 -18.48 -8.77
CA LYS A 32 1.50 -19.45 -9.66
C LYS A 32 2.48 -20.09 -10.65
N TYR A 33 3.51 -19.38 -11.09
CA TYR A 33 4.37 -19.81 -12.20
C TYR A 33 5.80 -20.15 -11.80
N GLU A 34 6.28 -19.65 -10.67
CA GLU A 34 7.67 -19.80 -10.24
C GLU A 34 7.87 -20.80 -9.10
N VAL A 35 6.78 -21.38 -8.58
CA VAL A 35 6.82 -22.23 -7.38
C VAL A 35 6.10 -23.55 -7.62
N GLU A 36 6.59 -24.62 -7.01
CA GLU A 36 5.92 -25.92 -7.01
C GLU A 36 4.65 -25.91 -6.14
N PRO A 37 3.67 -26.79 -6.41
CA PRO A 37 2.44 -26.84 -5.62
C PRO A 37 2.73 -27.09 -4.13
N GLY A 38 2.30 -26.15 -3.27
CA GLY A 38 2.47 -26.24 -1.82
C GLY A 38 3.75 -25.58 -1.29
N GLU A 39 4.66 -25.18 -2.18
CA GLU A 39 5.88 -24.46 -1.81
C GLU A 39 5.68 -22.94 -1.83
N CYS A 40 6.64 -22.21 -1.26
CA CYS A 40 6.62 -20.74 -1.19
C CYS A 40 7.87 -20.07 -1.76
N ILE A 41 8.92 -20.84 -2.05
CA ILE A 41 10.20 -20.31 -2.55
C ILE A 41 10.19 -20.31 -4.08
N SER A 42 10.44 -19.14 -4.67
CA SER A 42 10.56 -19.00 -6.13
C SER A 42 11.81 -19.72 -6.66
N ASN A 43 11.62 -20.57 -7.66
CA ASN A 43 12.72 -21.21 -8.41
C ASN A 43 13.48 -20.22 -9.31
N VAL A 44 12.93 -19.02 -9.54
CA VAL A 44 13.54 -17.97 -10.38
C VAL A 44 14.35 -16.98 -9.53
N SER A 45 13.75 -16.48 -8.45
CA SER A 45 14.34 -15.42 -7.63
C SER A 45 14.91 -15.90 -6.29
N GLY A 46 14.54 -17.10 -5.83
CA GLY A 46 14.87 -17.60 -4.49
C GLY A 46 14.11 -16.92 -3.35
N ASN A 47 13.18 -16.00 -3.66
CA ASN A 47 12.42 -15.27 -2.65
C ASN A 47 11.25 -16.09 -2.10
N ASN A 48 10.90 -15.85 -0.83
CA ASN A 48 9.68 -16.38 -0.23
C ASN A 48 8.48 -15.51 -0.64
N LEU A 49 7.75 -15.98 -1.66
CA LEU A 49 6.65 -15.25 -2.28
C LEU A 49 5.40 -15.20 -1.38
N CYS A 50 5.18 -16.21 -0.53
CA CYS A 50 4.09 -16.22 0.44
C CYS A 50 4.25 -15.09 1.47
N LYS A 51 5.45 -14.99 2.07
CA LYS A 51 5.78 -13.91 3.00
C LYS A 51 5.73 -12.54 2.34
N GLN A 52 6.14 -12.46 1.07
CA GLN A 52 6.05 -11.23 0.30
C GLN A 52 4.59 -10.81 0.03
N GLN A 53 3.68 -11.74 -0.25
CA GLN A 53 2.24 -11.44 -0.34
C GLN A 53 1.66 -10.92 0.97
N GLU A 54 2.00 -11.56 2.10
CA GLU A 54 1.55 -11.10 3.42
C GLU A 54 2.07 -9.69 3.71
N TYR A 55 3.35 -9.43 3.43
CA TYR A 55 3.95 -8.11 3.62
C TYR A 55 3.22 -7.03 2.81
N PHE A 56 2.95 -7.28 1.53
CA PHE A 56 2.21 -6.33 0.69
C PHE A 56 0.76 -6.17 1.15
N LEU A 57 0.11 -7.21 1.67
CA LEU A 57 -1.21 -7.08 2.29
C LEU A 57 -1.18 -6.14 3.50
N TYR A 58 -0.24 -6.35 4.43
CA TYR A 58 -0.10 -5.49 5.60
C TYR A 58 0.16 -4.04 5.23
N LEU A 59 1.03 -3.78 4.24
CA LEU A 59 1.29 -2.44 3.74
C LEU A 59 0.05 -1.81 3.10
N THR A 60 -0.70 -2.55 2.28
CA THR A 60 -1.96 -2.04 1.71
C THR A 60 -2.95 -1.66 2.80
N ILE A 61 -3.12 -2.49 3.83
CA ILE A 61 -4.01 -2.19 4.98
C ILE A 61 -3.52 -0.95 5.72
N LEU A 62 -2.22 -0.83 5.99
CA LEU A 62 -1.64 0.31 6.68
C LEU A 62 -1.88 1.62 5.92
N PHE A 63 -1.65 1.62 4.60
CA PHE A 63 -1.90 2.78 3.76
C PHE A 63 -3.39 3.12 3.65
N PHE A 64 -4.26 2.12 3.64
CA PHE A 64 -5.70 2.32 3.70
C PHE A 64 -6.15 2.97 5.01
N ILE A 65 -5.70 2.47 6.16
CA ILE A 65 -5.98 3.08 7.47
C ILE A 65 -5.46 4.52 7.50
N PHE A 66 -4.22 4.73 7.04
CA PHE A 66 -3.62 6.06 6.99
C PHE A 66 -4.40 7.02 6.09
N PHE A 67 -4.88 6.56 4.92
CA PHE A 67 -5.74 7.33 4.03
C PHE A 67 -7.04 7.78 4.72
N ILE A 68 -7.71 6.86 5.43
CA ILE A 68 -8.92 7.18 6.22
C ILE A 68 -8.61 8.21 7.31
N VAL A 69 -7.52 8.02 8.06
CA VAL A 69 -7.07 8.95 9.09
C VAL A 69 -6.84 10.36 8.52
N VAL A 70 -6.14 10.48 7.39
CA VAL A 70 -5.91 11.76 6.71
C VAL A 70 -7.24 12.42 6.33
N ILE A 71 -8.21 11.66 5.81
CA ILE A 71 -9.54 12.18 5.47
C ILE A 71 -10.28 12.69 6.73
N LEU A 72 -10.27 11.93 7.82
CA LEU A 72 -10.94 12.32 9.07
C LEU A 72 -10.35 13.61 9.66
N PHE A 73 -9.03 13.77 9.58
CA PHE A 73 -8.33 14.98 10.03
C PHE A 73 -8.32 16.12 9.01
N SER A 74 -9.03 16.00 7.88
CA SER A 74 -9.15 17.05 6.87
C SER A 74 -9.54 18.41 7.45
N LYS A 75 -10.41 18.44 8.46
CA LYS A 75 -10.85 19.66 9.16
C LYS A 75 -9.70 20.40 9.84
N LEU A 76 -8.68 19.68 10.35
CA LEU A 76 -7.50 20.29 10.96
C LEU A 76 -6.62 21.04 9.94
N PHE A 77 -6.52 20.51 8.72
CA PHE A 77 -5.65 21.06 7.68
C PHE A 77 -6.36 22.08 6.76
N LEU A 78 -7.68 21.96 6.62
CA LEU A 78 -8.51 22.77 5.73
C LEU A 78 -9.32 23.85 6.46
N SER A 79 -9.22 23.96 7.80
CA SER A 79 -9.83 25.05 8.56
C SER A 79 -9.39 26.40 7.98
N LYS A 80 -10.35 27.20 7.53
CA LYS A 80 -10.10 28.57 7.06
C LYS A 80 -9.52 29.36 8.23
N THR A 81 -8.31 29.86 8.08
CA THR A 81 -7.88 31.06 8.80
C THR A 81 -8.98 32.10 8.56
N LYS A 82 -9.73 32.49 9.60
CA LYS A 82 -10.54 33.72 9.55
C LYS A 82 -9.52 34.83 9.32
N SER A 83 -9.42 35.27 8.06
CA SER A 83 -8.77 36.52 7.69
C SER A 83 -9.70 37.68 7.99
#